data_AF-A0A013VI91-F1
#
_entry.id   AF-A0A013VI91-F1
#
_cell.length_a   1.000
_cell.length_b   1.000
_cell.length_c   1.000
_cell.angle_alpha   90.00
_cell.angle_beta   90.00
_cell.angle_gamma   90.00
#
_symmetry.space_group_name_H-M   'P 1'
#
loop_
_entity.id
_entity.type
_entity.pdbx_description
1 polymer ?
#
loop_
_entity_poly.entity_id
_entity_poly.type
_entity_poly.pdbx_seq_one_letter_code
_entity_poly.pdbx_strand_id
1 'polypeptide(L)'
;MPFLPGLISGVYGGGDNIVDIVPRLIVNSIDATIAAAEAGVGLANLLSYQSAPRIANGQLVEVLADHAPSPMPVSLLYDPGRAAMPAVRVFIEAMREQGRQGAWS
;
A
#
# COMPACT_ATOMS: atom_id res chain seq x y z
N MET A 1 31.49 7.39 -13.85
CA MET A 1 30.12 6.91 -14.13
C MET A 1 29.27 7.29 -12.92
N PRO A 2 28.44 8.35 -12.97
CA PRO A 2 27.60 8.69 -11.83
C PRO A 2 26.45 7.69 -11.72
N PHE A 3 26.22 7.24 -10.49
CA PHE A 3 25.10 6.41 -10.05
C PHE A 3 23.79 7.18 -10.29
N LEU A 4 22.87 6.63 -11.09
CA LEU A 4 21.50 7.15 -11.19
C LEU A 4 20.74 6.74 -9.92
N PRO A 5 20.22 7.68 -9.11
CA PRO A 5 19.42 7.34 -7.95
C PRO A 5 18.13 6.66 -8.43
N GLY A 6 17.82 5.52 -7.80
CA GLY A 6 16.68 4.67 -8.12
C GLY A 6 15.37 5.43 -8.19
N LEU A 7 14.93 5.71 -9.41
CA LEU A 7 13.53 5.96 -9.72
C LEU A 7 12.80 4.63 -9.56
N ILE A 8 12.13 4.44 -8.43
CA ILE A 8 10.97 3.55 -8.40
C ILE A 8 9.87 4.34 -9.12
N SER A 9 9.91 4.35 -10.46
CA SER A 9 8.79 4.85 -11.26
C SER A 9 7.69 3.80 -11.18
N GLY A 10 6.90 3.87 -10.11
CA GLY A 10 5.62 3.20 -10.04
C GLY A 10 4.59 4.05 -10.77
N VAL A 11 4.39 3.79 -12.06
CA VAL A 11 3.22 4.32 -12.76
C VAL A 11 2.01 3.51 -12.27
N TYR A 12 1.26 4.09 -11.34
CA TYR A 12 0.02 3.53 -10.84
C TYR A 12 -1.13 4.39 -11.38
N GLY A 13 -1.89 3.84 -12.33
CA GLY A 13 -3.02 4.54 -12.96
C GLY A 13 -2.67 5.18 -14.32
N GLY A 14 -3.60 5.07 -15.27
CA GLY A 14 -3.48 5.60 -16.63
C GLY A 14 -3.95 7.06 -16.72
N GLY A 15 -3.32 7.95 -15.96
CA GLY A 15 -3.53 9.39 -16.09
C GLY A 15 -2.49 10.03 -17.00
N ASP A 16 -2.89 10.96 -17.87
CA ASP A 16 -2.00 11.65 -18.83
C ASP A 16 -1.06 12.70 -18.21
N ASN A 17 -1.13 12.92 -16.88
CA ASN A 17 -0.33 13.95 -16.19
C ASN A 17 0.82 13.32 -15.41
N ILE A 18 1.96 13.15 -16.08
CA ILE A 18 3.20 12.71 -15.44
C ILE A 18 3.92 13.93 -14.85
N VAL A 19 4.24 13.86 -13.56
CA VAL A 19 5.02 14.89 -12.86
C VAL A 19 6.29 14.25 -12.32
N ASP A 20 7.45 14.80 -12.71
CA ASP A 20 8.73 14.38 -12.18
C ASP A 20 8.91 14.88 -10.73
N ILE A 21 9.20 13.95 -9.82
CA ILE A 21 9.40 14.25 -8.39
C ILE A 21 10.86 14.01 -8.03
N VAL A 22 11.50 15.01 -7.42
CA VAL A 22 12.82 14.86 -6.77
C VAL A 22 12.58 14.58 -5.28
N PRO A 23 12.79 13.35 -4.80
CA PRO A 23 12.54 13.00 -3.41
C PRO A 23 13.56 13.68 -2.49
N ARG A 24 13.09 14.21 -1.35
CA ARG A 24 13.94 14.79 -0.29
C ARG A 24 14.45 13.75 0.72
N LEU A 25 13.80 12.59 0.76
CA LEU A 25 14.13 11.46 1.63
C LEU A 25 13.84 10.16 0.87
N ILE A 26 14.76 9.20 0.92
CA ILE A 26 14.58 7.86 0.34
C ILE A 26 14.85 6.84 1.45
N VAL A 27 13.87 5.97 1.69
CA VAL A 27 13.93 4.90 2.68
C VAL A 27 13.42 3.61 2.06
N ASN A 28 13.79 2.47 2.62
CA ASN A 28 13.43 1.13 2.11
C ASN A 28 12.51 0.34 3.04
N SER A 29 11.95 0.98 4.08
CA SER A 29 11.02 0.38 5.03
C SER A 29 9.74 1.20 5.09
N ILE A 30 8.60 0.51 5.15
CA ILE A 30 7.29 1.13 5.32
C ILE A 30 7.21 1.90 6.65
N ASP A 31 7.77 1.36 7.74
CA ASP A 31 7.72 2.00 9.05
C ASP A 31 8.45 3.35 9.03
N ALA A 32 9.59 3.42 8.35
CA ALA A 32 10.36 4.65 8.18
C ALA A 32 9.60 5.67 7.31
N THR A 33 8.94 5.21 6.24
CA THR A 33 8.13 6.07 5.38
C THR A 33 6.97 6.70 6.14
N ILE A 34 6.27 5.90 6.94
CA ILE A 34 5.15 6.35 7.78
C ILE A 34 5.64 7.35 8.82
N ALA A 35 6.70 7.04 9.55
CA ALA A 35 7.25 7.92 10.58
C ALA A 35 7.68 9.28 10.00
N ALA A 36 8.27 9.28 8.79
CA ALA A 36 8.64 10.52 8.12
C ALA A 36 7.41 11.36 7.71
N ALA A 37 6.34 10.72 7.25
CA ALA A 37 5.09 11.40 6.90
C ALA A 37 4.41 12.00 8.13
N GLU A 38 4.30 11.23 9.22
CA GLU A 38 3.73 11.69 10.51
C GLU A 38 4.57 12.83 11.13
N ALA A 39 5.88 12.83 10.92
CA ALA A 39 6.79 13.89 11.35
C ALA A 39 6.77 15.14 10.43
N GLY A 40 5.99 15.14 9.36
CA GLY A 40 5.86 16.28 8.45
C GLY A 40 7.01 16.47 7.48
N VAL A 41 7.83 15.44 7.23
CA VAL A 41 8.96 15.51 6.26
C VAL A 41 8.45 15.72 4.82
N GLY A 42 7.25 15.25 4.51
CA GLY A 42 6.62 15.44 3.20
C GLY A 42 5.48 14.47 2.94
N LEU A 43 5.19 14.25 1.65
CA LEU A 43 4.19 13.29 1.19
C LEU A 43 4.77 11.88 1.11
N ALA A 44 3.92 10.89 1.40
CA ALA A 44 4.25 9.48 1.26
C ALA A 44 3.14 8.76 0.48
N ASN A 45 3.54 7.85 -0.41
CA ASN A 45 2.61 6.94 -1.07
C ASN A 45 2.46 5.68 -0.20
N LEU A 46 1.29 5.48 0.38
CA LEU A 46 0.97 4.40 1.31
C LEU A 46 -0.24 3.63 0.81
N LEU A 47 -0.28 2.34 1.11
CA LEU A 47 -1.45 1.51 0.82
C LEU A 47 -2.57 1.79 1.84
N SER A 48 -3.84 1.66 1.45
CA SER A 48 -4.99 2.04 2.29
C SER A 48 -4.96 1.40 3.68
N TYR A 49 -4.58 0.12 3.78
CA TYR A 49 -4.46 -0.57 5.07
C TYR A 49 -3.36 0.00 5.99
N GLN A 50 -2.37 0.70 5.44
CA GLN A 50 -1.32 1.37 6.21
C GLN A 50 -1.76 2.77 6.66
N SER A 51 -2.52 3.48 5.83
CA SER A 51 -2.90 4.88 6.04
C SER A 51 -4.22 5.05 6.80
N ALA A 52 -5.21 4.20 6.56
CA ALA A 52 -6.57 4.30 7.11
C ALA A 52 -6.63 4.59 8.62
N PRO A 53 -5.96 3.83 9.51
CA PRO A 53 -6.02 4.11 10.95
C PRO A 53 -5.39 5.45 11.33
N ARG A 54 -4.37 5.89 10.59
CA ARG A 54 -3.64 7.15 10.84
C ARG A 54 -4.43 8.36 10.36
N ILE A 55 -5.14 8.20 9.24
CA ILE A 55 -6.08 9.22 8.74
C ILE A 55 -7.25 9.35 9.71
N ALA A 56 -7.83 8.23 10.14
CA ALA A 56 -8.93 8.22 11.11
C ALA A 56 -8.54 8.91 12.44
N ASN A 57 -7.28 8.75 12.87
CA ASN A 57 -6.74 9.39 14.07
C ASN A 57 -6.23 10.83 13.85
N GLY A 58 -6.36 11.39 12.64
CA GLY A 58 -5.90 12.74 12.29
C GLY A 58 -4.37 12.92 12.25
N GLN A 59 -3.61 11.82 12.24
CA GLN A 59 -2.14 11.84 12.15
C GLN A 59 -1.66 12.05 10.71
N LEU A 60 -2.46 11.60 9.73
CA LEU A 60 -2.22 11.79 8.31
C LEU A 60 -3.47 12.36 7.65
N VAL A 61 -3.28 12.97 6.48
CA VAL A 61 -4.37 13.47 5.63
C VAL A 61 -4.15 12.92 4.23
N GLU A 62 -5.23 12.42 3.61
CA GLU A 62 -5.21 11.99 2.23
C GLU A 62 -5.07 13.19 1.29
N VAL A 63 -4.20 13.06 0.28
CA VAL A 63 -3.99 14.06 -0.77
C VAL A 63 -4.13 13.38 -2.12
N LEU A 64 -4.54 14.14 -3.13
CA LEU A 64 -4.70 13.64 -4.51
C LEU A 64 -5.70 12.47 -4.63
N ALA A 65 -6.75 12.45 -3.81
CA ALA A 65 -7.77 11.39 -3.82
C ALA A 65 -8.40 11.18 -5.21
N ASP A 66 -8.61 12.26 -5.98
CA ASP A 66 -9.15 12.21 -7.35
C ASP A 66 -8.21 11.54 -8.37
N HIS A 67 -6.95 11.31 -7.99
CA HIS A 67 -5.93 10.65 -8.79
C HIS A 67 -5.53 9.28 -8.22
N ALA A 68 -6.29 8.75 -7.26
CA ALA A 68 -6.04 7.43 -6.72
C ALA A 68 -6.17 6.34 -7.82
N PRO A 69 -5.27 5.37 -7.87
CA PRO A 69 -5.39 4.26 -8.81
C PRO A 69 -6.60 3.39 -8.46
N SER A 70 -7.10 2.62 -9.45
CA SER A 70 -8.13 1.62 -9.20
C SER A 70 -7.69 0.65 -8.09
N PRO A 71 -8.62 0.20 -7.21
CA PRO A 71 -8.29 -0.72 -6.13
C PRO A 71 -7.53 -1.95 -6.63
N MET A 72 -6.37 -2.22 -6.01
CA MET A 72 -5.53 -3.36 -6.37
C MET A 72 -6.01 -4.62 -5.64
N PRO A 73 -6.28 -5.73 -6.35
CA PRO A 73 -6.78 -6.94 -5.70
C PRO A 73 -5.72 -7.61 -4.82
N VAL A 74 -6.10 -7.96 -3.59
CA VAL A 74 -5.29 -8.80 -2.68
C VAL A 74 -5.68 -10.26 -2.88
N SER A 75 -4.69 -11.13 -3.13
CA SER A 75 -4.92 -12.55 -3.41
C SER A 75 -4.29 -13.45 -2.34
N LEU A 76 -4.99 -14.52 -1.96
CA LEU A 76 -4.47 -15.58 -1.11
C LEU A 76 -3.82 -16.66 -1.98
N LEU A 77 -2.52 -16.86 -1.83
CA LEU A 77 -1.76 -17.88 -2.55
C LEU A 77 -1.48 -19.07 -1.63
N TYR A 78 -1.80 -20.27 -2.10
CA TYR A 78 -1.58 -21.51 -1.37
C TYR A 78 -1.39 -22.68 -2.34
N ASP A 79 -0.69 -23.71 -1.88
CA ASP A 79 -0.49 -24.94 -2.63
C ASP A 79 -1.82 -25.73 -2.75
N PRO A 80 -2.22 -26.19 -3.95
CA PRO A 80 -3.46 -26.94 -4.14
C PRO A 80 -3.56 -28.21 -3.30
N GLY A 81 -2.45 -28.92 -3.06
CA GLY A 81 -2.43 -30.12 -2.21
C GLY A 81 -2.70 -29.79 -0.73
N ARG A 82 -2.23 -28.63 -0.27
CA ARG A 82 -2.50 -28.12 1.09
C ARG A 82 -3.94 -27.63 1.26
N ALA A 83 -4.62 -27.27 0.19
CA ALA A 83 -6.03 -26.86 0.25
C ALA A 83 -6.98 -27.99 0.70
N ALA A 84 -6.53 -29.25 0.68
CA ALA A 84 -7.28 -30.36 1.25
C ALA A 84 -7.22 -30.43 2.79
N MET A 85 -6.21 -29.81 3.42
CA MET A 85 -6.03 -29.85 4.86
C MET A 85 -7.14 -29.03 5.57
N PRO A 86 -7.84 -29.59 6.56
CA PRO A 86 -8.93 -28.88 7.26
C PRO A 86 -8.51 -27.53 7.84
N ALA A 87 -7.32 -27.46 8.45
CA ALA A 87 -6.80 -26.22 9.03
C ALA A 87 -6.57 -25.12 7.97
N VAL A 88 -6.08 -25.49 6.79
CA VAL A 88 -5.84 -24.55 5.68
C VAL A 88 -7.18 -24.06 5.11
N ARG A 89 -8.18 -24.94 4.98
CA ARG A 89 -9.53 -24.55 4.54
C ARG A 89 -10.16 -23.53 5.48
N VAL A 90 -10.12 -23.80 6.79
CA VAL A 90 -10.66 -22.88 7.81
C VAL A 90 -9.94 -21.54 7.78
N PHE A 91 -8.60 -21.55 7.62
CA PHE A 91 -7.83 -20.31 7.49
C PHE A 91 -8.21 -19.51 6.22
N ILE A 92 -8.31 -20.17 5.06
CA ILE A 92 -8.72 -19.51 3.81
C ILE A 92 -10.11 -18.90 3.96
N GLU A 93 -11.05 -19.63 4.56
CA GLU A 93 -12.41 -19.14 4.78
C GLU A 93 -12.43 -17.93 5.71
N ALA A 94 -11.70 -17.99 6.82
CA ALA A 94 -11.56 -16.86 7.74
C ALA A 94 -10.97 -15.63 7.05
N MET A 95 -9.92 -15.81 6.24
CA MET A 95 -9.30 -14.71 5.49
C MET A 95 -10.24 -14.14 4.41
N ARG A 96 -11.04 -14.97 3.73
CA ARG A 96 -12.06 -14.52 2.78
C ARG A 96 -13.16 -13.70 3.46
N GLU A 97 -13.62 -14.15 4.63
CA GLU A 97 -14.59 -13.40 5.43
C GLU A 97 -14.02 -12.04 5.84
N GLN A 98 -12.80 -12.00 6.36
CA GLN A 98 -12.13 -10.76 6.74
C GLN A 98 -11.96 -9.80 5.55
N GLY A 99 -11.56 -10.30 4.38
CA GLY A 99 -11.44 -9.49 3.17
C GLY A 99 -12.79 -8.93 2.68
N ARG A 100 -13.89 -9.67 2.84
CA ARG A 100 -15.25 -9.19 2.50
C ARG A 100 -15.76 -8.09 3.44
N GLN A 101 -15.33 -8.10 4.70
CA GLN A 101 -15.77 -7.13 5.70
C GLN A 101 -15.08 -5.76 5.59
N GLY A 102 -14.29 -5.52 4.53
CA GLY A 102 -13.58 -4.26 4.35
C GLY A 102 -12.43 -4.07 5.34
N ALA A 103 -12.01 -5.11 6.07
CA ALA A 103 -10.86 -5.02 6.96
C ALA A 103 -9.54 -4.75 6.19
N TRP A 104 -9.57 -4.91 4.86
CA TRP A 104 -8.45 -4.67 3.95
C TRP A 104 -8.65 -3.45 3.03
N SER A 105 -9.72 -2.67 3.24
CA SER A 105 -9.97 -1.39 2.54
C SER A 105 -9.69 -0.20 3.45
#